data_AF-U1NBK0-F1
#
_entry.id   AF-U1NBK0-F1
#
_cell.length_a   1.000
_cell.length_b   1.000
_cell.length_c   1.000
_cell.angle_alpha   90.00
_cell.angle_beta   90.00
_cell.angle_gamma   90.00
#
_symmetry.space_group_name_H-M   'P 1'
#
loop_
_entity.id
_entity.type
_entity.pdbx_description
1 polymer ?
#
loop_
_entity_poly.entity_id
_entity_poly.type
_entity_poly.pdbx_seq_one_letter_code
_entity_poly.pdbx_strand_id
1 'polypeptide(L)' 'MDEDSQRAIAVWVLSVTSFSFPIGFLYFQGELTMFIIILCLFPTVILTTIGVIPPPWKPISD' A
#
# COMPACT_ATOMS: atom_id res chain seq x y z
N MET A 1 -13.70 -13.01 -10.93
CA MET A 1 -13.03 -11.79 -10.45
C MET A 1 -12.51 -11.09 -11.69
N ASP A 2 -12.71 -9.79 -11.81
CA ASP A 2 -12.28 -9.03 -12.99
C ASP A 2 -10.74 -9.01 -13.05
N GLU A 3 -10.15 -9.28 -14.21
CA GLU A 3 -8.70 -9.46 -14.35
C GLU A 3 -7.92 -8.19 -13.96
N ASP A 4 -8.49 -7.02 -14.26
CA ASP A 4 -7.94 -5.73 -13.86
C ASP A 4 -8.00 -5.52 -12.35
N SER A 5 -9.09 -5.95 -11.70
CA SER A 5 -9.21 -5.92 -10.24
C SER A 5 -8.21 -6.86 -9.57
N GLN A 6 -7.96 -8.03 -10.16
CA GLN A 6 -6.95 -8.97 -9.65
C GLN A 6 -5.54 -8.40 -9.74
N ARG A 7 -5.21 -7.75 -10.87
CA ARG A 7 -3.94 -7.09 -11.07
C ARG A 7 -3.75 -5.91 -10.10
N ALA A 8 -4.80 -5.12 -9.88
CA ALA A 8 -4.79 -4.01 -8.93
C ALA A 8 -4.46 -4.48 -7.51
N ILE A 9 -5.15 -5.53 -7.05
CA ILE A 9 -4.92 -6.13 -5.73
C ILE A 9 -3.50 -6.69 -5.64
N ALA A 10 -3.01 -7.38 -6.66
CA ALA A 10 -1.65 -7.94 -6.66
C ALA A 10 -0.57 -6.86 -6.52
N VAL A 11 -0.70 -5.74 -7.25
CA VAL A 11 0.22 -4.60 -7.14
C VAL A 11 0.14 -3.97 -5.75
N TRP A 12 -1.07 -3.77 -5.22
CA TRP A 12 -1.25 -3.24 -3.86
C TRP A 12 -0.64 -4.13 -2.78
N VAL A 13 -0.88 -5.44 -2.86
CA VAL A 13 -0.33 -6.41 -1.93
C VAL A 13 1.19 -6.43 -2.01
N LEU A 14 1.77 -6.39 -3.21
CA LEU A 14 3.22 -6.36 -3.39
C LEU A 14 3.83 -5.10 -2.78
N SER A 15 3.23 -3.93 -3.03
CA SER A 15 3.66 -2.66 -2.45
C SER A 15 3.59 -2.69 -0.92
N VAL A 16 2.43 -3.01 -0.35
CA VAL A 16 2.23 -3.06 1.10
C VAL A 16 3.17 -4.08 1.75
N THR A 17 3.34 -5.27 1.15
CA THR A 17 4.23 -6.32 1.68
C THR A 17 5.69 -5.87 1.67
N SER A 18 6.14 -5.22 0.59
CA SER A 18 7.51 -4.70 0.49
C SER A 18 7.83 -3.70 1.60
N PHE A 19 6.84 -2.88 1.98
CA PHE A 19 6.95 -1.92 3.07
C PHE A 19 6.68 -2.53 4.47
N SER A 20 6.07 -3.71 4.55
CA SER A 20 5.79 -4.40 5.81
C SER A 20 7.07 -4.92 6.47
N PHE A 21 8.07 -5.33 5.69
CA PHE A 21 9.34 -5.83 6.19
C PHE A 21 10.13 -4.78 7.00
N PRO A 22 10.41 -3.56 6.49
CA PRO A 22 11.09 -2.53 7.26
C PRO A 22 10.25 -2.03 8.46
N ILE A 23 8.92 -1.96 8.31
CA ILE A 23 8.02 -1.61 9.42
C ILE A 23 8.14 -2.64 10.55
N GLY A 24 8.07 -3.93 10.23
CA GLY A 24 8.22 -5.01 11.21
C GLY A 24 9.59 -5.01 11.87
N PHE A 25 10.65 -4.82 11.09
CA PHE A 25 12.01 -4.71 11.62
C PHE A 25 12.16 -3.55 12.62
N LEU A 26 11.66 -2.36 12.27
CA LEU A 26 11.71 -1.18 13.14
C LEU A 26 10.81 -1.32 14.37
N TYR A 27 9.69 -2.04 14.23
CA TYR A 27 8.83 -2.39 15.36
C TYR A 27 9.58 -3.23 16.40
N PHE A 28 10.31 -4.27 15.96
CA PHE A 28 11.12 -5.10 16.87
C PHE A 28 12.29 -4.34 17.51
N GLN A 29 12.79 -3.30 16.87
CA GLN A 29 13.81 -2.42 17.46
C GLN A 29 13.24 -1.35 18.40
N GLY A 30 11.92 -1.18 18.46
CA GLY A 30 11.28 -0.12 19.26
C GLY A 30 11.41 1.29 18.64
N GLU A 31 11.93 1.40 17.41
CA GLU A 31 12.16 2.64 16.68
C GLU A 31 11.01 2.98 15.72
N LEU A 32 9.91 2.23 15.78
CA LEU A 32 8.76 2.46 14.92
C LEU A 32 8.00 3.71 15.34
N THR A 33 8.12 4.76 14.54
CA THR A 33 7.36 6.01 14.69
C THR A 33 6.23 6.10 13.67
N MET A 34 5.18 6.85 14.02
CA MET A 34 4.07 7.14 13.10
C MET A 34 4.56 7.78 11.79
N PHE A 35 5.61 8.59 11.86
CA PHE A 35 6.23 9.23 10.70
C PHE A 35 6.77 8.21 9.69
N ILE A 36 7.40 7.12 10.17
CA ILE A 36 7.95 6.08 9.30
C ILE A 36 6.83 5.27 8.64
N ILE A 37 5.75 4.97 9.36
CA ILE A 37 4.57 4.29 8.82
C ILE A 37 3.97 5.11 7.66
N ILE A 38 3.82 6.43 7.88
CA ILE A 38 3.33 7.34 6.86
C ILE A 38 4.28 7.33 5.66
N LEU A 39 5.59 7.52 5.84
CA LEU A 39 6.56 7.50 4.74
C LEU A 39 6.56 6.20 3.92
N CYS A 40 6.31 5.06 4.57
CA CYS A 40 6.26 3.77 3.89
C CYS A 40 4.97 3.57 3.09
N LEU A 41 3.83 4.00 3.61
CA LEU A 41 2.53 3.80 2.96
C LEU A 41 2.16 4.94 1.99
N PHE A 42 2.69 6.14 2.21
CA PHE A 42 2.40 7.35 1.44
C PHE A 42 2.68 7.22 -0.06
N PRO A 43 3.79 6.60 -0.53
CA PRO A 43 4.03 6.40 -1.96
C PRO A 43 2.94 5.53 -2.59
N THR A 44 2.54 4.45 -1.92
CA THR A 44 1.48 3.54 -2.41
C THR A 44 0.14 4.26 -2.49
N VAL A 45 -0.21 5.06 -1.48
CA VAL A 45 -1.43 5.87 -1.48
C VAL A 45 -1.40 6.93 -2.58
N ILE A 46 -0.31 7.68 -2.73
CA ILE A 46 -0.18 8.69 -3.80
C ILE A 46 -0.30 8.05 -5.17
N LEU A 47 0.46 6.98 -5.43
CA LEU A 47 0.43 6.27 -6.72
C LEU A 47 -0.98 5.77 -7.06
N THR A 48 -1.75 5.41 -6.04
CA THR A 48 -3.16 5.05 -6.20
C THR A 48 -4.03 6.27 -6.52
N THR A 49 -3.85 7.38 -5.80
CA THR A 49 -4.60 8.63 -6.02
C THR A 49 -4.35 9.26 -7.40
N ILE A 50 -3.12 9.20 -7.91
CA ILE A 50 -2.78 9.73 -9.24
C ILE A 50 -3.12 8.76 -10.38
N GLY A 51 -3.73 7.61 -10.07
CA GLY A 51 -4.19 6.63 -11.06
C GLY A 51 -3.08 5.77 -11.69
N VAL A 52 -1.87 5.77 -11.12
CA VAL A 52 -0.77 4.90 -11.59
C VAL A 52 -0.99 3.47 -11.10
N ILE A 53 -1.46 3.30 -9.87
CA ILE A 53 -1.89 2.01 -9.32
C ILE A 53 -3.41 2.03 -9.25
N PRO A 54 -4.12 1.07 -9.87
CA PRO A 54 -5.56 1.00 -9.74
C PRO A 54 -5.95 0.73 -8.28
N PRO A 55 -6.99 1.39 -7.75
CA PRO A 55 -7.44 1.14 -6.38
C PRO A 55 -7.91 -0.31 -6.24
N PRO A 56 -7.55 -0.99 -5.14
CA PRO A 56 -7.95 -2.38 -4.91
C PRO A 56 -9.42 -2.47 -4.47
N TRP A 57 -10.01 -1.35 -4.05
CA TRP A 57 -11.43 -1.20 -3.80
C TRP A 57 -12.14 -0.74 -5.06
N LYS A 58 -13.35 -1.27 -5.30
CA LYS A 58 -14.26 -0.66 -6.27
C LYS A 58 -14.55 0.78 -5.80
N PRO A 59 -14.56 1.77 -6.71
CA PRO A 59 -15.03 3.10 -6.34
C PRO A 59 -16.43 2.98 -5.74
N ILE A 60 -16.63 3.63 -4.59
CA ILE A 60 -17.97 3.86 -4.05
C ILE A 60 -18.58 4.95 -4.92
N SER A 61 -19.09 4.57 -6.09
CA SER A 61 -19.97 5.41 -6.90
C SER A 61 -21.30 4.67 -7.03
N ASP A 62 -22.40 5.39 -6.75
CA ASP A 62 -23.76 5.03 -7.16
C ASP A 62 -23.84 4.67 -8.66
#